data_AF-A0A2E5L775-F1
#
_entry.id   AF-A0A2E5L775-F1
#
_cell.length_a   1.000
_cell.length_b   1.000
_cell.length_c   1.000
_cell.angle_alpha   90.00
_cell.angle_beta   90.00
_cell.angle_gamma   90.00
#
_symmetry.space_group_name_H-M   'P 1'
#
loop_
_entity.id
_entity.type
_entity.pdbx_description
1 polymer ?
#
loop_
_entity_poly.entity_id
_entity_poly.type
_entity_poly.pdbx_seq_one_letter_code
_entity_poly.pdbx_strand_id
1 'polypeptide(L)' 'MNLDFGTEYDSFRDEVREFCDRYKGVQVTGSLFQYLEVTNSNSDEELKISAQEWQKILIEKGYFARHIPKEFGGYGG' A
#
# COMPACT_ATOMS: atom_id res chain seq x y z
N MET A 1 0.80 -31.16 1.90
CA MET A 1 1.18 -29.78 1.53
C MET A 1 1.23 -28.99 2.81
N ASN A 2 2.37 -28.36 3.13
CA ASN A 2 2.44 -27.46 4.28
C ASN A 2 1.92 -26.08 3.83
N LEU A 3 0.92 -25.56 4.54
CA LEU A 3 0.28 -24.26 4.27
C LEU A 3 0.70 -23.20 5.29
N ASP A 4 1.58 -23.55 6.22
CA ASP A 4 2.07 -22.65 7.25
C ASP A 4 3.07 -21.68 6.62
N PHE A 5 2.74 -20.41 6.71
CA PHE A 5 3.68 -19.34 6.41
C PHE A 5 4.58 -19.13 7.64
N GLY A 6 5.87 -18.79 7.40
CA GLY A 6 6.81 -18.55 8.50
C GLY A 6 6.52 -17.27 9.28
N THR A 7 7.19 -17.09 10.42
CA THR A 7 7.03 -15.92 11.31
C THR A 7 7.31 -14.57 10.65
N GLU A 8 8.15 -14.55 9.60
CA GLU A 8 8.38 -13.37 8.75
C GLU A 8 7.11 -12.92 8.03
N TYR A 9 6.27 -13.88 7.62
CA TYR A 9 5.01 -13.58 6.96
C TYR A 9 3.99 -13.01 7.94
N ASP A 10 3.90 -13.54 9.16
CA ASP A 10 2.99 -13.02 10.19
C ASP A 10 3.33 -11.58 10.57
N SER A 11 4.62 -11.31 10.81
CA SER A 11 5.10 -9.95 11.11
C SER A 11 4.76 -8.97 9.99
N PHE A 12 4.93 -9.41 8.73
CA PHE A 12 4.56 -8.61 7.58
C PHE A 12 3.04 -8.42 7.45
N ARG A 13 2.23 -9.43 7.74
CA ARG A 13 0.76 -9.30 7.75
C ARG A 13 0.30 -8.26 8.76
N ASP A 14 0.92 -8.23 9.93
CA ASP A 14 0.59 -7.27 10.98
C ASP A 14 0.96 -5.84 10.54
N GLU A 15 2.13 -5.66 9.93
CA GLU A 15 2.54 -4.37 9.34
C GLU A 15 1.53 -3.86 8.30
N VAL A 16 1.09 -4.73 7.38
CA VAL A 16 0.11 -4.38 6.34
C VAL A 16 -1.25 -4.07 6.96
N ARG A 17 -1.66 -4.80 7.99
CA ARG A 17 -2.93 -4.55 8.68
C ARG A 17 -2.93 -3.17 9.32
N GLU A 18 -1.88 -2.83 10.07
CA GLU A 18 -1.72 -1.50 10.67
C GLU A 18 -1.68 -0.39 9.62
N PHE A 19 -1.05 -0.64 8.47
CA PHE A 19 -1.05 0.30 7.35
C PHE A 19 -2.46 0.53 6.80
N CYS A 20 -3.20 -0.54 6.53
CA CYS A 20 -4.57 -0.47 6.03
C CYS A 20 -5.51 0.23 7.02
N ASP A 21 -5.36 -0.02 8.31
CA ASP A 21 -6.15 0.63 9.35
C ASP A 21 -5.83 2.13 9.45
N ARG A 22 -4.55 2.51 9.34
CA ARG A 22 -4.10 3.91 9.37
C ARG A 22 -4.60 4.74 8.19
N TYR A 23 -4.60 4.16 6.99
CA TYR A 23 -5.01 4.85 5.77
C TYR A 23 -6.40 4.43 5.28
N LYS A 24 -7.21 3.88 6.17
CA LYS A 24 -8.58 3.48 5.87
C LYS A 24 -9.39 4.71 5.44
N GLY A 25 -10.03 4.63 4.29
CA GLY A 25 -10.84 5.74 3.77
C GLY A 25 -10.02 6.90 3.18
N VAL A 26 -8.72 6.72 2.95
CA VAL A 26 -7.89 7.74 2.29
C VAL A 26 -8.47 8.12 0.93
N GLN A 27 -8.64 9.42 0.71
CA GLN A 27 -9.02 9.98 -0.58
C GLN A 27 -7.79 10.54 -1.26
N VAL A 28 -7.39 9.91 -2.36
CA VAL A 28 -6.25 10.35 -3.15
C VAL A 28 -6.74 11.39 -4.15
N THR A 29 -6.21 12.60 -4.03
CA THR A 29 -6.58 13.77 -4.81
C THR A 29 -5.51 14.12 -5.82
N GLY A 30 -5.94 14.61 -6.98
CA GLY A 30 -5.05 14.91 -8.10
C GLY A 30 -4.68 13.67 -8.92
N SER A 31 -4.26 13.92 -10.16
CA SER A 31 -3.85 12.87 -11.10
C SER A 31 -2.32 12.71 -11.04
N LEU A 32 -1.84 11.50 -10.72
CA LEU A 32 -0.46 11.10 -11.05
C LEU A 32 -0.33 10.77 -12.55
N PHE A 33 -1.41 10.27 -13.14
CA PHE A 33 -1.67 10.11 -14.56
C PHE A 33 -3.19 10.30 -14.76
N GLN A 34 -3.61 10.80 -15.93
CA GLN A 34 -4.98 11.24 -16.25
C GLN A 34 -6.11 10.19 -16.05
N TYR A 35 -5.78 8.98 -15.59
CA TYR A 35 -6.66 7.81 -15.50
C TYR A 35 -6.96 7.30 -14.09
N LEU A 36 -6.41 7.86 -13.01
CA LEU A 36 -6.60 7.31 -11.67
C LEU A 36 -7.01 8.38 -10.64
N GLU A 37 -8.28 8.81 -10.69
CA GLU A 37 -8.94 9.29 -9.48
C GLU A 37 -9.52 8.06 -8.76
N VAL A 38 -8.98 7.75 -7.59
CA VAL A 38 -9.55 6.75 -6.69
C VAL A 38 -10.26 7.51 -5.58
N THR A 39 -11.53 7.82 -5.81
CA THR A 39 -12.41 8.40 -4.80
C THR A 39 -13.25 7.28 -4.16
N ASN A 40 -12.82 6.81 -2.99
CA ASN A 40 -13.69 5.99 -2.13
C ASN A 40 -14.46 6.94 -1.22
N SER A 41 -15.73 7.22 -1.57
CA SER A 41 -16.57 8.23 -0.93
C SER A 41 -17.34 7.73 0.31
N ASN A 42 -16.81 6.77 1.08
CA ASN A 42 -17.56 6.08 2.13
C ASN A 42 -16.94 6.15 3.54
N SER A 43 -16.19 7.19 3.90
CA SER A 43 -15.71 7.38 5.28
C SER A 43 -15.86 8.82 5.77
N ASP A 44 -16.41 8.94 6.98
CA ASP A 44 -16.70 10.22 7.68
C ASP A 44 -15.45 11.00 8.11
N GLU A 45 -14.26 10.38 8.06
CA GLU A 45 -12.96 11.05 8.27
C GLU A 45 -12.22 11.14 6.92
N GLU A 46 -12.29 12.30 6.27
CA GLU A 46 -11.66 12.52 4.97
C GLU A 46 -10.15 12.75 5.11
N LEU A 47 -9.38 11.66 5.17
CA LEU A 47 -7.92 11.72 5.03
C LEU A 47 -7.59 11.98 3.56
N LYS A 48 -7.51 13.26 3.18
CA LYS A 48 -7.20 13.71 1.81
C LYS A 48 -5.68 13.84 1.62
N ILE A 49 -5.14 13.13 0.64
CA ILE A 49 -3.72 13.15 0.30
C ILE A 49 -3.53 13.38 -1.20
N SER A 50 -2.43 13.99 -1.61
CA SER A 50 -2.10 14.09 -3.04
C SER A 50 -1.65 12.73 -3.57
N ALA A 51 -1.89 12.46 -4.85
CA ALA A 51 -1.41 11.24 -5.49
C ALA A 51 0.12 11.08 -5.39
N GLN A 52 0.88 12.17 -5.49
CA GLN A 52 2.35 12.16 -5.32
C GLN A 52 2.78 11.71 -3.92
N GLU A 53 2.15 12.26 -2.87
CA GLU A 53 2.49 11.90 -1.49
C GLU A 53 2.04 10.46 -1.19
N TRP A 54 0.90 10.04 -1.73
CA TRP A 54 0.45 8.65 -1.63
C TRP A 54 1.47 7.69 -2.24
N GLN A 55 1.95 7.98 -3.45
CA GLN A 55 2.95 7.16 -4.13
C GLN A 55 4.28 7.12 -3.37
N LYS A 56 4.70 8.26 -2.78
CA LYS A 56 5.89 8.32 -1.94
C LYS A 56 5.77 7.39 -0.72
N ILE A 57 4.63 7.42 -0.02
CA ILE A 57 4.36 6.51 1.11
C ILE A 57 4.47 5.04 0.67
N LEU A 58 3.88 4.68 -0.48
CA LEU A 58 3.92 3.30 -1.00
C LEU A 58 5.33 2.85 -1.40
N ILE A 59 6.17 3.77 -1.91
CA ILE A 59 7.58 3.50 -2.23
C ILE A 59 8.39 3.31 -0.95
N GLU A 60 8.24 4.21 0.03
CA GLU A 60 8.95 4.14 1.32
C GLU A 60 8.63 2.85 2.09
N LYS A 61 7.38 2.36 1.98
CA LYS A 61 6.95 1.08 2.57
C LYS A 61 7.34 -0.14 1.73
N GLY A 62 7.93 0.05 0.55
CA GLY A 62 8.29 -1.04 -0.36
C GLY A 62 7.10 -1.75 -1.01
N TYR A 63 5.88 -1.26 -0.82
CA TYR A 63 4.67 -1.86 -1.39
C TYR A 63 4.61 -1.69 -2.91
N PHE A 64 5.13 -0.59 -3.42
CA PHE A 64 5.21 -0.38 -4.87
C PHE A 64 6.05 -1.47 -5.57
N ALA A 65 7.20 -1.85 -5.00
CA ALA A 65 8.13 -2.79 -5.62
C ALA A 65 7.90 -4.26 -5.22
N ARG A 66 6.77 -4.58 -4.55
CA ARG A 66 6.45 -5.95 -4.11
C ARG A 66 6.17 -6.91 -5.25
N HIS A 67 5.76 -6.38 -6.41
CA HIS A 67 5.53 -7.18 -7.62
C HIS A 67 6.83 -7.45 -8.40
N ILE A 68 7.95 -6.87 -7.99
CA ILE A 68 9.25 -7.02 -8.63
C ILE A 68 10.07 -8.04 -7.83
N PRO A 69 10.64 -9.08 -8.47
CA PRO A 69 11.48 -10.06 -7.78
C PRO A 69 12.68 -9.44 -7.05
N LYS A 70 13.12 -10.05 -5.95
CA LYS A 70 14.28 -9.60 -5.16
C LYS A 70 15.57 -9.48 -5.97
N GLU A 71 15.78 -10.35 -6.97
CA GLU A 71 16.97 -10.31 -7.84
C GLU A 71 17.06 -9.02 -8.69
N PHE A 72 15.92 -8.35 -8.90
CA PHE A 72 15.84 -7.07 -9.60
C PHE A 72 15.68 -5.87 -8.65
N GLY A 73 15.98 -6.07 -7.36
CA GLY A 73 15.92 -5.02 -6.34
C GLY A 73 14.50 -4.74 -5.81
N GLY A 74 13.54 -5.62 -6.09
CA GLY A 74 12.19 -5.55 -5.54
C GLY A 74 12.02 -6.30 -4.21
N TYR A 75 10.78 -6.35 -3.74
CA TYR A 75 10.41 -7.05 -2.49
C TYR A 75 9.60 -8.34 -2.76
N GLY A 76 9.46 -8.74 -4.03
CA GLY A 76 8.71 -9.92 -4.45
C GLY A 76 9.49 -11.21 -4.26
N GLY A 77 8.85 -12.18 -3.59
CA GLY A 77 9.34 -13.51 -3.29
C GLY A 77 8.30 -14.32 -2.54
#